data_AF-A0A9E0GLQ1-F1
#
_entry.id   AF-A0A9E0GLQ1-F1
#
_cell.length_a   1.000
_cell.length_b   1.000
_cell.length_c   1.000
_cell.angle_alpha   90.00
_cell.angle_beta   90.00
_cell.angle_gamma   90.00
#
_symmetry.space_group_name_H-M   'P 1'
#
loop_
_entity.id
_entity.type
_entity.pdbx_description
1 polymer ?
#
loop_
_entity_poly.entity_id
_entity_poly.type
_entity_poly.pdbx_seq_one_letter_code
_entity_poly.pdbx_strand_id
1 'polypeptide(L)'
;EHGVYVDARHRGVQSRRISQQANAAVFAWDIAPIQRWPDVFATVMDDAHLVLTRTGDGDPTSPTFDEENQVVMAQPFFCHHLHRALSRAGEQEAMLDNLRRRWGPWVAAGEPTFWELWQLGPATSTCHAWAATPTFDLSTEVLGIAPLTPGFAKFRVAPHPADLAWADGVFPSPLGDIGVAWRQTTSHFELLVTVPDGAEADVILPTGSWGRVELDDRVVTEAQALIVGPGSHRIVAFVEENTNE
;
A
#
# COMPACT_ATOMS: atom_id res chain seq x y z
N GLU A 1 4.84 12.01 25.32
CA GLU A 1 5.00 13.44 24.97
C GLU A 1 5.01 13.75 23.47
N HIS A 2 5.20 12.80 22.54
CA HIS A 2 5.14 13.10 21.09
C HIS A 2 4.02 12.39 20.32
N GLY A 3 3.06 11.75 21.01
CA GLY A 3 2.00 10.98 20.33
C GLY A 3 2.47 9.70 19.62
N VAL A 4 3.77 9.46 19.47
CA VAL A 4 4.40 8.33 18.74
C VAL A 4 5.08 7.31 19.66
N TYR A 5 5.56 6.20 19.07
CA TYR A 5 6.39 5.19 19.72
C TYR A 5 7.88 5.46 19.49
N VAL A 6 8.67 5.29 20.54
CA VAL A 6 10.14 5.41 20.48
C VAL A 6 10.79 4.07 20.15
N ASP A 7 12.02 4.13 19.63
CA ASP A 7 12.72 2.95 19.13
C ASP A 7 13.10 1.96 20.23
N ALA A 8 13.43 2.42 21.44
CA ALA A 8 13.95 1.54 22.47
C ALA A 8 13.72 2.03 23.92
N ARG A 9 13.90 1.10 24.86
CA ARG A 9 14.24 1.41 26.25
C ARG A 9 15.53 0.70 26.61
N HIS A 10 16.51 1.45 27.11
CA HIS A 10 17.78 0.89 27.57
C HIS A 10 17.89 1.07 29.09
N ARG A 11 17.98 -0.05 29.82
CA ARG A 11 18.05 -0.06 31.31
C ARG A 11 16.94 0.73 31.99
N GLY A 12 15.71 0.61 31.47
CA GLY A 12 14.53 1.30 32.01
C GLY A 12 14.34 2.75 31.55
N VAL A 13 15.35 3.34 30.92
CA VAL A 13 15.27 4.69 30.35
C VAL A 13 14.76 4.60 28.93
N GLN A 14 13.72 5.38 28.63
CA GLN A 14 13.14 5.46 27.31
C GLN A 14 14.04 6.29 26.37
N SER A 15 14.30 5.81 25.16
CA SER A 15 15.01 6.60 24.15
C SER A 15 14.16 7.77 23.68
N ARG A 16 14.80 8.78 23.10
CA ARG A 16 14.08 9.88 22.40
C ARG A 16 13.92 9.61 20.92
N ARG A 17 14.85 8.85 20.34
CA ARG A 17 14.82 8.40 18.93
C ARG A 17 13.49 7.75 18.56
N ILE A 18 12.93 8.22 17.45
CA ILE A 18 11.71 7.72 16.80
C ILE A 18 12.01 7.37 15.34
N SER A 19 11.31 6.37 14.83
CA SER A 19 11.53 5.86 13.48
C SER A 19 10.23 5.47 12.80
N GLN A 20 10.20 5.52 11.47
CA GLN A 20 9.14 4.89 10.68
C GLN A 20 9.07 3.39 10.99
N GLN A 21 10.20 2.75 11.26
CA GLN A 21 10.30 1.32 11.50
C GLN A 21 9.52 0.88 12.74
N ALA A 22 9.79 1.49 13.89
CA ALA A 22 9.12 1.16 15.15
C ALA A 22 7.62 1.44 15.08
N ASN A 23 7.23 2.57 14.49
CA ASN A 23 5.83 2.98 14.41
C ASN A 23 5.05 2.14 13.38
N ALA A 24 5.61 1.84 12.22
CA ALA A 24 4.96 0.94 11.25
C ALA A 24 4.83 -0.49 11.78
N ALA A 25 5.86 -1.01 12.47
CA ALA A 25 5.84 -2.37 13.00
C ALA A 25 4.73 -2.59 14.05
N VAL A 26 4.47 -1.62 14.91
CA VAL A 26 3.39 -1.77 15.91
C VAL A 26 2.00 -1.69 15.29
N PHE A 27 1.85 -1.09 14.11
CA PHE A 27 0.58 -0.97 13.40
C PHE A 27 0.30 -2.16 12.52
N ALA A 28 1.23 -2.55 11.66
CA ALA A 28 0.94 -3.62 10.72
C ALA A 28 0.83 -5.02 11.34
N TRP A 29 1.08 -5.13 12.66
CA TRP A 29 0.98 -6.32 13.50
C TRP A 29 -0.03 -6.18 14.65
N ASP A 30 -0.93 -5.17 14.59
CA ASP A 30 -2.05 -5.00 15.54
C ASP A 30 -1.65 -4.85 17.01
N ILE A 31 -0.47 -4.29 17.27
CA ILE A 31 0.03 -4.09 18.64
C ILE A 31 -0.52 -2.78 19.21
N ALA A 32 -0.58 -1.74 18.39
CA ALA A 32 -0.99 -0.41 18.82
C ALA A 32 -2.48 -0.12 18.55
N PRO A 33 -3.20 0.58 19.46
CA PRO A 33 -4.61 0.89 19.28
C PRO A 33 -4.90 1.69 18.00
N ILE A 34 -5.90 1.27 17.23
CA ILE A 34 -6.25 1.86 15.92
C ILE A 34 -6.55 3.36 15.98
N GLN A 35 -7.06 3.85 17.11
CA GLN A 35 -7.40 5.26 17.32
C GLN A 35 -6.16 6.18 17.31
N ARG A 36 -4.96 5.62 17.52
CA ARG A 36 -3.71 6.39 17.50
C ARG A 36 -3.08 6.49 16.12
N TRP A 37 -3.54 5.70 15.16
CA TRP A 37 -2.83 5.54 13.88
C TRP A 37 -2.75 6.86 13.09
N PRO A 38 -3.84 7.65 12.94
CA PRO A 38 -3.79 8.89 12.17
C PRO A 38 -2.75 9.88 12.69
N ASP A 39 -2.76 10.16 14.00
CA ASP A 39 -1.83 11.11 14.63
C ASP A 39 -0.36 10.65 14.50
N VAL A 40 -0.12 9.34 14.61
CA VAL A 40 1.22 8.80 14.48
C VAL A 40 1.70 8.88 13.04
N PHE A 41 0.88 8.50 12.06
CA PHE A 41 1.25 8.62 10.64
C PHE A 41 1.47 10.08 10.24
N ALA A 42 0.66 11.02 10.72
CA ALA A 42 0.88 12.45 10.49
C ALA A 42 2.28 12.90 10.96
N THR A 43 2.81 12.30 12.03
CA THR A 43 4.16 12.59 12.54
C THR A 43 5.25 11.83 11.78
N VAL A 44 5.10 10.52 11.59
CA VAL A 44 6.18 9.67 11.03
C VAL A 44 6.20 9.64 9.49
N MET A 45 5.24 10.28 8.84
CA MET A 45 5.23 10.48 7.38
C MET A 45 5.54 11.93 6.98
N ASP A 46 5.81 12.83 7.93
CA ASP A 46 6.19 14.21 7.61
C ASP A 46 7.60 14.27 7.01
N ASP A 47 7.65 14.41 5.69
CA ASP A 47 8.88 14.52 4.91
C ASP A 47 9.82 15.65 5.37
N ALA A 48 9.29 16.69 6.03
CA ALA A 48 10.11 17.77 6.57
C ALA A 48 11.00 17.30 7.74
N HIS A 49 10.70 16.15 8.35
CA HIS A 49 11.37 15.62 9.52
C HIS A 49 12.04 14.26 9.27
N LEU A 50 11.81 13.65 8.10
CA LEU A 50 12.40 12.37 7.74
C LEU A 50 13.89 12.51 7.39
N VAL A 51 14.72 11.73 8.08
CA VAL A 51 16.16 11.71 7.84
C VAL A 51 16.66 10.28 7.68
N LEU A 52 17.48 10.07 6.65
CA LEU A 52 18.24 8.84 6.48
C LEU A 52 19.37 8.80 7.49
N THR A 53 19.35 7.78 8.35
CA THR A 53 20.47 7.51 9.26
C THR A 53 21.44 6.50 8.67
N ARG A 54 22.65 6.47 9.23
CA ARG A 54 23.75 5.55 8.89
C ARG A 54 23.31 4.11 8.66
N THR A 55 23.88 3.50 7.64
CA THR A 55 23.86 2.06 7.38
C THR A 55 25.28 1.53 7.55
N GLY A 56 25.68 1.20 8.78
CA GLY A 56 27.01 0.68 9.12
C GLY A 56 27.85 1.63 10.00
N ASP A 57 28.91 1.08 10.58
CA ASP A 57 29.84 1.83 11.43
C ASP A 57 30.79 2.69 10.57
N GLY A 58 30.91 3.98 10.90
CA GLY A 58 32.05 4.79 10.48
C GLY A 58 31.89 5.65 9.22
N ASP A 59 30.68 5.93 8.70
CA ASP A 59 30.51 6.96 7.68
C ASP A 59 30.61 8.38 8.31
N PRO A 60 31.67 9.15 8.03
CA PRO A 60 31.88 10.47 8.61
C PRO A 60 30.98 11.54 7.97
N THR A 61 30.29 11.23 6.88
CA THR A 61 29.42 12.16 6.14
C THR A 61 27.98 12.17 6.63
N SER A 62 27.60 11.23 7.48
CA SER A 62 26.19 11.14 7.89
C SER A 62 25.84 12.24 8.89
N PRO A 63 24.68 12.89 8.70
CA PRO A 63 24.30 14.05 9.48
C PRO A 63 24.13 13.71 10.96
N THR A 64 24.37 14.70 11.81
CA THR A 64 23.95 14.65 13.22
C THR A 64 22.44 14.47 13.24
N PHE A 65 21.95 13.44 13.91
CA PHE A 65 20.52 13.17 14.05
C PHE A 65 19.97 13.90 15.28
N ASP A 66 18.96 14.74 15.07
CA ASP A 66 18.26 15.46 16.13
C ASP A 66 17.10 14.61 16.64
N GLU A 67 17.31 13.95 17.78
CA GLU A 67 16.29 13.08 18.40
C GLU A 67 15.04 13.82 18.90
N GLU A 68 15.04 15.15 18.95
CA GLU A 68 13.86 15.93 19.37
C GLU A 68 12.91 16.22 18.20
N ASN A 69 13.45 16.40 16.98
CA ASN A 69 12.66 16.87 15.83
C ASN A 69 12.71 15.94 14.61
N GLN A 70 13.63 14.97 14.56
CA GLN A 70 13.80 14.12 13.38
C GLN A 70 13.25 12.71 13.60
N VAL A 71 12.78 12.14 12.50
CA VAL A 71 12.29 10.77 12.40
C VAL A 71 13.21 9.99 11.48
N VAL A 72 13.63 8.81 11.92
CA VAL A 72 14.42 7.92 11.05
C VAL A 72 13.55 7.41 9.91
N MET A 73 13.98 7.68 8.68
CA MET A 73 13.32 7.20 7.48
C MET A 73 13.57 5.69 7.27
N ALA A 74 12.55 4.98 6.83
CA ALA A 74 12.64 3.58 6.43
C ALA A 74 13.52 3.43 5.17
N GLN A 75 14.37 2.40 5.14
CA GLN A 75 15.10 1.96 3.95
C GLN A 75 14.17 1.16 3.01
N PRO A 76 14.52 0.92 1.73
CA PRO A 76 13.62 0.25 0.77
C PRO A 76 13.02 -1.06 1.27
N PHE A 77 13.82 -1.86 1.97
CA PHE A 77 13.37 -3.08 2.64
C PHE A 77 12.20 -2.84 3.60
N PHE A 78 12.36 -1.89 4.52
CA PHE A 78 11.37 -1.66 5.58
C PHE A 78 10.14 -0.90 5.07
N CYS A 79 10.26 -0.18 3.94
CA CYS A 79 9.10 0.41 3.30
C CYS A 79 8.00 -0.62 2.98
N HIS A 80 8.34 -1.89 2.75
CA HIS A 80 7.32 -2.95 2.63
C HIS A 80 6.41 -3.05 3.87
N HIS A 81 6.98 -2.92 5.06
CA HIS A 81 6.23 -2.95 6.32
C HIS A 81 5.54 -1.61 6.61
N LEU A 82 6.16 -0.49 6.21
CA LEU A 82 5.52 0.83 6.26
C LEU A 82 4.25 0.87 5.39
N HIS A 83 4.33 0.38 4.16
CA HIS A 83 3.22 0.36 3.20
C HIS A 83 2.11 -0.58 3.64
N ARG A 84 2.47 -1.74 4.21
CA ARG A 84 1.50 -2.61 4.90
C ARG A 84 0.76 -1.86 6.02
N ALA A 85 1.47 -1.06 6.82
CA ALA A 85 0.86 -0.31 7.91
C ALA A 85 -0.09 0.78 7.39
N LEU A 86 0.32 1.50 6.34
CA LEU A 86 -0.50 2.52 5.66
C LEU A 86 -1.76 1.91 5.02
N SER A 87 -1.62 0.83 4.25
CA SER A 87 -2.76 0.12 3.65
C SER A 87 -3.78 -0.32 4.71
N ARG A 88 -3.31 -0.90 5.82
CA ARG A 88 -4.19 -1.29 6.93
C ARG A 88 -4.88 -0.11 7.60
N ALA A 89 -4.31 1.10 7.50
CA ALA A 89 -4.86 2.33 8.03
C ALA A 89 -5.87 3.00 7.09
N GLY A 90 -6.02 2.49 5.85
CA GLY A 90 -6.77 3.19 4.80
C GLY A 90 -5.99 4.33 4.14
N GLU A 91 -4.67 4.36 4.30
CA GLU A 91 -3.77 5.42 3.82
C GLU A 91 -3.08 5.04 2.49
N GLN A 92 -3.82 4.43 1.55
CA GLN A 92 -3.29 4.00 0.26
C GLN A 92 -2.78 5.18 -0.58
N GLU A 93 -3.36 6.38 -0.45
CA GLU A 93 -2.85 7.59 -1.10
C GLU A 93 -1.44 7.95 -0.63
N ALA A 94 -1.21 7.94 0.70
CA ALA A 94 0.10 8.19 1.28
C ALA A 94 1.12 7.11 0.88
N MET A 95 0.68 5.86 0.74
CA MET A 95 1.52 4.77 0.22
C MET A 95 1.95 5.01 -1.22
N LEU A 96 1.02 5.39 -2.11
CA LEU A 96 1.35 5.68 -3.52
C LEU A 96 2.22 6.94 -3.66
N ASP A 97 1.98 7.96 -2.84
CA ASP A 97 2.84 9.14 -2.76
C ASP A 97 4.26 8.77 -2.31
N ASN A 98 4.40 7.88 -1.32
CA ASN A 98 5.71 7.36 -0.92
C ASN A 98 6.41 6.61 -2.06
N LEU A 99 5.70 5.74 -2.79
CA LEU A 99 6.25 5.05 -3.97
C LEU A 99 6.80 6.05 -4.99
N ARG A 100 6.01 7.07 -5.34
CA ARG A 100 6.41 8.12 -6.29
C ARG A 100 7.62 8.90 -5.82
N ARG A 101 7.68 9.26 -4.54
CA ARG A 101 8.80 10.05 -3.99
C ARG A 101 10.08 9.25 -3.86
N ARG A 102 9.99 7.99 -3.43
CA ARG A 102 11.16 7.17 -3.07
C ARG A 102 11.70 6.36 -4.24
N TRP A 103 10.83 5.71 -5.02
CA TRP A 103 11.23 4.95 -6.21
C TRP A 103 11.17 5.75 -7.50
N GLY A 104 10.31 6.77 -7.58
CA GLY A 104 10.16 7.59 -8.78
C GLY A 104 11.47 8.18 -9.33
N PRO A 105 12.41 8.66 -8.49
CA PRO A 105 13.71 9.12 -8.97
C PRO A 105 14.52 8.04 -9.71
N TRP A 106 14.49 6.78 -9.25
CA TRP A 106 15.16 5.67 -9.93
C TRP A 106 14.53 5.39 -11.29
N VAL A 107 13.19 5.34 -11.34
CA VAL A 107 12.45 5.14 -12.59
C VAL A 107 12.71 6.28 -13.58
N ALA A 108 12.67 7.53 -13.11
CA ALA A 108 12.92 8.71 -13.93
C ALA A 108 14.37 8.78 -14.46
N ALA A 109 15.33 8.26 -13.70
CA ALA A 109 16.71 8.11 -14.13
C ALA A 109 16.93 6.93 -15.11
N GLY A 110 15.91 6.09 -15.32
CA GLY A 110 16.01 4.92 -16.19
C GLY A 110 16.77 3.75 -15.56
N GLU A 111 16.82 3.69 -14.23
CA GLU A 111 17.46 2.58 -13.52
C GLU A 111 16.72 1.27 -13.82
N PRO A 112 17.44 0.22 -14.29
CA PRO A 112 16.80 -1.03 -14.70
C PRO A 112 16.41 -1.92 -13.51
N THR A 113 16.85 -1.59 -12.30
CA THR A 113 16.69 -2.38 -11.08
C THR A 113 16.51 -1.47 -9.88
N PHE A 114 15.98 -2.00 -8.77
CA PHE A 114 15.88 -1.27 -7.52
C PHE A 114 17.09 -1.51 -6.64
N TRP A 115 17.60 -0.43 -6.02
CA TRP A 115 18.82 -0.47 -5.23
C TRP A 115 18.54 -0.92 -3.80
N GLU A 116 19.60 -1.37 -3.12
CA GLU A 116 19.53 -1.88 -1.76
C GLU A 116 19.15 -0.80 -0.73
N LEU A 117 19.68 0.41 -0.90
CA LEU A 117 19.49 1.55 -0.01
C LEU A 117 19.16 2.79 -0.84
N TRP A 118 18.54 3.79 -0.21
CA TRP A 118 18.30 5.08 -0.86
C TRP A 118 19.59 5.83 -1.18
N GLN A 119 20.58 5.69 -0.31
CA GLN A 119 21.93 6.23 -0.48
C GLN A 119 22.91 5.17 -0.99
N LEU A 120 23.62 5.48 -2.07
CA LEU A 120 24.68 4.62 -2.59
C LEU A 120 25.99 4.87 -1.84
N GLY A 121 26.58 3.79 -1.32
CA GLY A 121 27.94 3.74 -0.82
C GLY A 121 28.79 2.75 -1.63
N PRO A 122 30.10 2.64 -1.35
CA PRO A 122 31.03 1.81 -2.12
C PRO A 122 30.67 0.32 -2.21
N ALA A 123 29.81 -0.18 -1.31
CA ALA A 123 29.40 -1.58 -1.22
C ALA A 123 27.88 -1.79 -1.37
N THR A 124 27.11 -0.74 -1.71
CA THR A 124 25.65 -0.84 -1.84
C THR A 124 25.29 -1.53 -3.15
N SER A 125 24.42 -2.55 -3.10
CA SER A 125 23.92 -3.20 -4.32
C SER A 125 22.94 -2.29 -5.08
N THR A 126 23.10 -2.18 -6.39
CA THR A 126 22.14 -1.50 -7.28
C THR A 126 21.07 -2.45 -7.84
N CYS A 127 21.06 -3.72 -7.43
CA CYS A 127 20.04 -4.69 -7.77
C CYS A 127 19.72 -5.54 -6.55
N HIS A 128 18.68 -5.17 -5.82
CA HIS A 128 18.33 -5.82 -4.57
C HIS A 128 16.84 -6.08 -4.47
N ALA A 129 16.46 -7.37 -4.45
CA ALA A 129 15.07 -7.81 -4.50
C ALA A 129 14.21 -7.28 -3.35
N TRP A 130 14.81 -6.99 -2.20
CA TRP A 130 14.08 -6.45 -1.05
C TRP A 130 13.51 -5.05 -1.28
N ALA A 131 13.89 -4.38 -2.37
CA ALA A 131 13.43 -3.06 -2.75
C ALA A 131 12.31 -3.14 -3.80
N ALA A 132 11.88 -4.35 -4.16
CA ALA A 132 10.80 -4.61 -5.12
C ALA A 132 9.40 -4.50 -4.51
N THR A 133 9.27 -3.83 -3.36
CA THR A 133 7.99 -3.45 -2.74
C THR A 133 6.97 -2.86 -3.73
N PRO A 134 7.33 -1.98 -4.70
CA PRO A 134 6.36 -1.46 -5.66
C PRO A 134 5.60 -2.54 -6.42
N THR A 135 6.25 -3.65 -6.78
CA THR A 135 5.58 -4.76 -7.49
C THR A 135 4.51 -5.41 -6.61
N PHE A 136 4.78 -5.56 -5.31
CA PHE A 136 3.82 -6.09 -4.35
C PHE A 136 2.65 -5.11 -4.17
N ASP A 137 2.92 -3.85 -3.85
CA ASP A 137 1.87 -2.87 -3.55
C ASP A 137 0.93 -2.61 -4.73
N LEU A 138 1.48 -2.49 -5.95
CA LEU A 138 0.65 -2.29 -7.14
C LEU A 138 -0.25 -3.52 -7.40
N SER A 139 0.23 -4.72 -7.08
CA SER A 139 -0.55 -5.95 -7.25
C SER A 139 -1.60 -6.15 -6.15
N THR A 140 -1.29 -5.82 -4.90
CA THR A 140 -2.18 -6.11 -3.76
C THR A 140 -3.09 -4.96 -3.37
N GLU A 141 -2.69 -3.72 -3.64
CA GLU A 141 -3.43 -2.52 -3.24
C GLU A 141 -4.08 -1.84 -4.45
N VAL A 142 -3.34 -1.62 -5.55
CA VAL A 142 -3.88 -0.94 -6.74
C VAL A 142 -4.79 -1.87 -7.54
N LEU A 143 -4.33 -3.08 -7.87
CA LEU A 143 -5.23 -4.12 -8.40
C LEU A 143 -6.15 -4.69 -7.31
N GLY A 144 -5.71 -4.66 -6.05
CA GLY A 144 -6.54 -5.03 -4.90
C GLY A 144 -6.60 -6.53 -4.59
N ILE A 145 -5.67 -7.33 -5.12
CA ILE A 145 -5.74 -8.79 -5.05
C ILE A 145 -5.10 -9.29 -3.75
N ALA A 146 -5.84 -10.06 -2.94
CA ALA A 146 -5.24 -10.76 -1.79
C ALA A 146 -5.95 -12.09 -1.49
N PRO A 147 -5.24 -13.11 -1.02
CA PRO A 147 -5.85 -14.37 -0.63
C PRO A 147 -6.70 -14.21 0.64
N LEU A 148 -7.90 -14.78 0.65
CA LEU A 148 -8.73 -14.94 1.85
C LEU A 148 -8.54 -16.32 2.49
N THR A 149 -8.13 -17.30 1.68
CA THR A 149 -7.72 -18.63 2.14
C THR A 149 -6.35 -19.00 1.55
N PRO A 150 -5.56 -19.84 2.23
CA PRO A 150 -4.35 -20.41 1.64
C PRO A 150 -4.61 -21.02 0.26
N GLY A 151 -3.74 -20.74 -0.70
CA GLY A 151 -3.84 -21.29 -2.05
C GLY A 151 -4.85 -20.60 -2.98
N PHE A 152 -5.43 -19.46 -2.61
CA PHE A 152 -6.33 -18.65 -3.46
C PHE A 152 -7.67 -19.31 -3.86
N ALA A 153 -8.10 -20.39 -3.20
CA ALA A 153 -9.45 -20.93 -3.40
C ALA A 153 -10.55 -19.88 -3.11
N LYS A 154 -10.29 -18.97 -2.18
CA LYS A 154 -11.00 -17.71 -2.00
C LYS A 154 -10.00 -16.56 -1.97
N PHE A 155 -10.31 -15.48 -2.67
CA PHE A 155 -9.52 -14.26 -2.66
C PHE A 155 -10.41 -13.03 -2.72
N ARG A 156 -9.88 -11.87 -2.32
CA ARG A 156 -10.54 -10.58 -2.50
C ARG A 156 -9.99 -9.88 -3.74
N VAL A 157 -10.85 -9.10 -4.39
CA VAL A 157 -10.46 -8.06 -5.35
C VAL A 157 -11.02 -6.75 -4.85
N ALA A 158 -10.17 -5.93 -4.25
CA ALA A 158 -10.52 -4.66 -3.62
C ALA A 158 -9.62 -3.53 -4.17
N PRO A 159 -9.86 -3.02 -5.39
CA PRO A 159 -9.03 -1.99 -5.98
C PRO A 159 -8.99 -0.72 -5.14
N HIS A 160 -7.81 -0.10 -5.02
CA HIS A 160 -7.65 1.24 -4.44
C HIS A 160 -7.13 2.19 -5.52
N PRO A 161 -8.03 2.88 -6.24
CA PRO A 161 -7.63 3.71 -7.37
C PRO A 161 -6.78 4.92 -6.99
N ALA A 162 -6.97 5.47 -5.78
CA ALA A 162 -6.42 6.76 -5.39
C ALA A 162 -6.65 7.81 -6.51
N ASP A 163 -5.59 8.43 -7.02
CA ASP A 163 -5.61 9.39 -8.13
C ASP A 163 -5.39 8.77 -9.52
N LEU A 164 -5.31 7.44 -9.65
CA LEU A 164 -5.07 6.75 -10.92
C LEU A 164 -6.37 6.59 -11.71
N ALA A 165 -6.36 6.92 -13.01
CA ALA A 165 -7.54 6.76 -13.85
C ALA A 165 -7.86 5.29 -14.20
N TRP A 166 -6.86 4.41 -14.21
CA TRP A 166 -7.00 3.01 -14.56
C TRP A 166 -5.83 2.17 -14.06
N ALA A 167 -6.03 0.85 -13.95
CA ALA A 167 -4.97 -0.15 -13.86
C ALA A 167 -5.38 -1.45 -14.58
N ASP A 168 -4.40 -2.20 -15.08
CA ASP A 168 -4.60 -3.48 -15.77
C ASP A 168 -3.40 -4.39 -15.45
N GLY A 169 -3.67 -5.60 -14.96
CA GLY A 169 -2.63 -6.55 -14.62
C GLY A 169 -3.13 -7.96 -14.33
N VAL A 170 -2.15 -8.86 -14.21
CA VAL A 170 -2.35 -10.28 -13.94
C VAL A 170 -1.59 -10.67 -12.69
N PHE A 171 -2.27 -11.34 -11.77
CA PHE A 171 -1.68 -11.95 -10.58
C PHE A 171 -1.64 -13.48 -10.75
N PRO A 172 -0.46 -14.10 -10.83
CA PRO A 172 -0.35 -15.55 -10.92
C PRO A 172 -0.69 -16.18 -9.56
N SER A 173 -1.67 -17.09 -9.53
CA SER A 173 -2.04 -17.86 -8.34
C SER A 173 -1.85 -19.37 -8.55
N PRO A 174 -1.82 -20.19 -7.49
CA PRO A 174 -1.72 -21.65 -7.63
C PRO A 174 -2.83 -22.30 -8.45
N LEU A 175 -4.01 -21.68 -8.56
CA LEU A 175 -5.15 -22.18 -9.32
C LEU A 175 -5.20 -21.64 -10.76
N GLY A 176 -4.31 -20.70 -11.10
CA GLY A 176 -4.27 -20.03 -12.40
C GLY A 176 -4.15 -18.52 -12.28
N ASP A 177 -4.09 -17.86 -13.41
CA ASP A 177 -3.95 -16.40 -13.49
C ASP A 177 -5.24 -15.70 -13.08
N ILE A 178 -5.11 -14.69 -12.22
CA ILE A 178 -6.18 -13.77 -11.83
C ILE A 178 -5.98 -12.48 -12.62
N GLY A 179 -6.87 -12.18 -13.56
CA GLY A 179 -6.84 -10.94 -14.32
C GLY A 179 -7.67 -9.87 -13.62
N VAL A 180 -7.13 -8.66 -13.47
CA VAL A 180 -7.87 -7.50 -12.96
C VAL A 180 -7.56 -6.29 -13.83
N ALA A 181 -8.61 -5.68 -14.38
CA ALA A 181 -8.51 -4.41 -15.07
C ALA A 181 -9.64 -3.50 -14.61
N TRP A 182 -9.34 -2.25 -14.28
CA TRP A 182 -10.35 -1.29 -13.90
C TRP A 182 -10.07 0.09 -14.47
N ARG A 183 -11.13 0.89 -14.61
CA ARG A 183 -11.08 2.30 -15.01
C ARG A 183 -12.07 3.09 -14.17
N GLN A 184 -11.69 4.31 -13.80
CA GLN A 184 -12.57 5.23 -13.11
C GLN A 184 -12.75 6.52 -13.90
N THR A 185 -13.96 7.04 -13.84
CA THR A 185 -14.34 8.35 -14.37
C THR A 185 -15.10 9.11 -13.29
N THR A 186 -15.52 10.34 -13.58
CA THR A 186 -16.37 11.11 -12.67
C THR A 186 -17.77 10.52 -12.48
N SER A 187 -18.23 9.65 -13.38
CA SER A 187 -19.60 9.12 -13.35
C SER A 187 -19.69 7.64 -12.99
N HIS A 188 -18.63 6.87 -13.17
CA HIS A 188 -18.63 5.44 -12.87
C HIS A 188 -17.23 4.86 -12.65
N PHE A 189 -17.21 3.73 -11.95
CA PHE A 189 -16.09 2.81 -11.83
C PHE A 189 -16.42 1.51 -12.56
N GLU A 190 -15.55 1.06 -13.46
CA GLU A 190 -15.69 -0.20 -14.19
C GLU A 190 -14.53 -1.14 -13.82
N LEU A 191 -14.87 -2.39 -13.49
CA LEU A 191 -13.94 -3.45 -13.11
C LEU A 191 -14.22 -4.71 -13.92
N LEU A 192 -13.17 -5.28 -14.50
CA LEU A 192 -13.11 -6.60 -15.09
C LEU A 192 -12.26 -7.49 -14.20
N VAL A 193 -12.81 -8.64 -13.82
CA VAL A 193 -12.10 -9.66 -13.05
C VAL A 193 -12.17 -11.00 -13.76
N THR A 194 -11.04 -11.69 -13.88
CA THR A 194 -10.98 -13.08 -14.33
C THR A 194 -10.59 -13.96 -13.16
N VAL A 195 -11.47 -14.93 -12.86
CA VAL A 195 -11.33 -15.87 -11.74
C VAL A 195 -10.99 -17.24 -12.31
N PRO A 196 -9.89 -17.88 -11.85
CA PRO A 196 -9.51 -19.20 -12.32
C PRO A 196 -10.47 -20.30 -11.84
N ASP A 197 -10.45 -21.45 -12.51
CA ASP A 197 -11.23 -22.62 -12.13
C ASP A 197 -10.94 -23.06 -10.69
N GLY A 198 -12.00 -23.36 -9.93
CA GLY A 198 -11.89 -23.79 -8.54
C GLY A 198 -11.64 -22.67 -7.52
N ALA A 199 -11.70 -21.40 -7.95
CA ALA A 199 -11.61 -20.23 -7.08
C ALA A 199 -12.90 -19.42 -7.05
N GLU A 200 -13.01 -18.55 -6.04
CA GLU A 200 -14.10 -17.59 -5.83
C GLU A 200 -13.49 -16.24 -5.41
N ALA A 201 -14.00 -15.14 -5.97
CA ALA A 201 -13.56 -13.79 -5.67
C ALA A 201 -14.64 -13.02 -4.88
N ASP A 202 -14.24 -12.43 -3.76
CA ASP A 202 -14.99 -11.43 -3.01
C ASP A 202 -14.60 -10.03 -3.51
N VAL A 203 -15.49 -9.38 -4.26
CA VAL A 203 -15.23 -8.09 -4.89
C VAL A 203 -15.70 -6.96 -3.97
N ILE A 204 -14.78 -6.04 -3.67
CA ILE A 204 -15.06 -4.84 -2.88
C ILE A 204 -14.81 -3.64 -3.77
N LEU A 205 -15.87 -2.86 -4.01
CA LEU A 205 -15.74 -1.62 -4.77
C LEU A 205 -14.96 -0.58 -3.96
N PRO A 206 -14.22 0.33 -4.63
CA PRO A 206 -13.62 1.47 -3.96
C PRO A 206 -14.65 2.29 -3.18
N THR A 207 -14.21 2.97 -2.13
CA THR A 207 -15.05 3.89 -1.36
C THR A 207 -15.66 4.93 -2.29
N GLY A 208 -16.99 5.05 -2.29
CA GLY A 208 -17.74 5.99 -3.10
C GLY A 208 -19.24 5.89 -2.85
N SER A 209 -19.99 6.90 -3.27
CA SER A 209 -21.45 6.89 -3.25
C SER A 209 -21.98 6.33 -4.56
N TRP A 210 -22.28 5.04 -4.56
CA TRP A 210 -22.74 4.30 -5.74
C TRP A 210 -24.26 4.20 -5.74
N GLY A 211 -24.94 4.89 -6.66
CA GLY A 211 -26.40 4.82 -6.79
C GLY A 211 -26.89 3.55 -7.51
N ARG A 212 -26.03 2.95 -8.35
CA ARG A 212 -26.35 1.71 -9.07
C ARG A 212 -25.09 0.88 -9.29
N VAL A 213 -25.16 -0.41 -8.98
CA VAL A 213 -24.10 -1.38 -9.30
C VAL A 213 -24.65 -2.46 -10.22
N GLU A 214 -23.93 -2.78 -11.27
CA GLU A 214 -24.24 -3.84 -12.22
C GLU A 214 -23.14 -4.91 -12.21
N LEU A 215 -23.54 -6.19 -12.20
CA LEU A 215 -22.68 -7.35 -12.40
C LEU A 215 -23.17 -8.12 -13.62
N ASP A 216 -22.32 -8.27 -14.62
CA ASP A 216 -22.63 -8.94 -15.88
C ASP A 216 -23.96 -8.45 -16.49
N ASP A 217 -24.09 -7.12 -16.56
CA ASP A 217 -25.24 -6.35 -17.07
C ASP A 217 -26.55 -6.53 -16.26
N ARG A 218 -26.45 -7.00 -15.01
CA ARG A 218 -27.58 -7.14 -14.08
C ARG A 218 -27.39 -6.26 -12.86
N VAL A 219 -28.41 -5.48 -12.52
CA VAL A 219 -28.39 -4.63 -11.31
C VAL A 219 -28.31 -5.51 -10.06
N VAL A 220 -27.33 -5.21 -9.21
CA VAL A 220 -27.13 -5.82 -7.90
C VAL A 220 -27.72 -4.90 -6.84
N THR A 221 -28.38 -5.47 -5.83
CA THR A 221 -28.95 -4.71 -4.71
C THR A 221 -27.93 -4.54 -3.58
N GLU A 222 -27.94 -3.42 -2.85
CA GLU A 222 -26.96 -3.09 -1.79
C GLU A 222 -26.77 -4.18 -0.72
N ALA A 223 -27.77 -5.03 -0.49
CA ALA A 223 -27.70 -6.12 0.48
C ALA A 223 -26.85 -7.33 0.01
N GLN A 224 -26.40 -7.35 -1.24
CA GLN A 224 -25.70 -8.48 -1.84
C GLN A 224 -24.20 -8.25 -1.86
N ALA A 225 -23.44 -9.17 -1.25
CA ALA A 225 -22.00 -9.25 -1.46
C ALA A 225 -21.72 -9.56 -2.95
N LEU A 226 -20.71 -8.90 -3.52
CA LEU A 226 -20.27 -9.12 -4.90
C LEU A 226 -19.32 -10.32 -4.95
N ILE A 227 -19.88 -11.52 -4.83
CA ILE A 227 -19.12 -12.77 -4.91
C ILE A 227 -19.26 -13.35 -6.31
N VAL A 228 -18.13 -13.59 -6.97
CA VAL A 228 -18.08 -14.15 -8.33
C VAL A 228 -17.25 -15.43 -8.39
N GLY A 229 -17.74 -16.42 -9.14
CA GLY A 229 -17.08 -17.71 -9.34
C GLY A 229 -16.10 -17.69 -10.51
N PRO A 230 -15.68 -18.87 -11.01
CA PRO A 230 -14.79 -18.97 -12.17
C PRO A 230 -15.36 -18.32 -13.43
N GLY A 231 -14.50 -17.67 -14.21
CA GLY A 231 -14.85 -16.98 -15.44
C GLY A 231 -14.44 -15.51 -15.44
N SER A 232 -14.89 -14.78 -16.46
CA SER A 232 -14.68 -13.34 -16.57
C SER A 232 -15.97 -12.60 -16.21
N HIS A 233 -15.85 -11.64 -15.30
CA HIS A 233 -16.97 -10.86 -14.79
C HIS A 233 -16.73 -9.37 -14.95
N ARG A 234 -17.80 -8.65 -15.29
CA ARG A 234 -17.79 -7.20 -15.45
C ARG A 234 -18.67 -6.57 -14.37
N ILE A 235 -18.07 -5.69 -13.57
CA ILE A 235 -18.74 -4.91 -12.54
C ILE A 235 -18.68 -3.43 -12.92
N VAL A 236 -19.83 -2.74 -12.90
CA VAL A 236 -19.91 -1.30 -13.14
C VAL A 236 -20.67 -0.65 -12.01
N ALA A 237 -20.04 0.29 -11.31
CA ALA A 237 -20.64 1.09 -10.25
C ALA A 237 -20.81 2.53 -10.73
N PHE A 238 -22.06 2.99 -10.82
CA PHE A 238 -22.42 4.35 -11.22
C PHE A 238 -22.59 5.22 -10.00
N VAL A 239 -22.04 6.43 -10.04
CA VAL A 239 -22.22 7.45 -9.00
C VAL A 239 -23.71 7.83 -8.91
N GLU A 240 -24.18 8.11 -7.71
CA GLU A 240 -25.54 8.61 -7.49
C GLU A 240 -25.76 9.94 -8.25
N GLU A 241 -26.73 9.97 -9.17
CA GLU A 241 -27.10 11.22 -9.83
C GLU A 241 -27.82 12.11 -8.81
N ASN A 242 -27.25 13.29 -8.52
CA ASN A 242 -27.96 14.33 -7.77
C ASN A 242 -29.16 14.79 -8.62
N THR A 243 -30.32 14.18 -8.42
CA THR A 243 -31.60 14.69 -8.93
C THR A 243 -32.02 15.90 -8.09
N ASN A 244 -31.31 17.01 -8.21
CA ASN A 244 -31.70 18.32 -7.69
C ASN A 244 -31.21 19.41 -8.66
N GLU A 245 -31.86 19.50 -9.81
CA GLU A 245 -32.06 20.74 -10.59
C GLU A 245 -33.49 20.79 -11.11
#